data_AF-A0A0M3D1F4-F1
#
_entry.id   AF-A0A0M3D1F4-F1
#
_cell.length_a   1.000
_cell.length_b   1.000
_cell.length_c   1.000
_cell.angle_alpha   90.00
_cell.angle_beta   90.00
_cell.angle_gamma   90.00
#
_symmetry.space_group_name_H-M   'P 1'
#
loop_
_entity.id
_entity.type
_entity.pdbx_description
1 polymer ?
#
loop_
_entity_poly.entity_id
_entity_poly.type
_entity_poly.pdbx_seq_one_letter_code
_entity_poly.pdbx_strand_id
1 'polypeptide(L)'
;MLRLQHCSPGKAFYEQATSAAPSRRFAHPVPGSWSTTQFGPWTVLHPHDGTSLPRQGWKIHISTRPGRAHDALRVVADICVERSVPFKYLSDEGELQRTSMKYANRGSAGKFITVFPRTRSPASRKLSTASSA
;
A
#
# COMPACT_ATOMS: atom_id res chain seq x y z
N MET A 1 -15.91 7.06 19.05
CA MET A 1 -15.54 5.62 19.05
C MET A 1 -14.03 5.52 18.82
N LEU A 2 -13.24 5.31 19.87
CA LEU A 2 -11.76 5.32 19.82
C LEU A 2 -11.25 3.98 19.27
N ARG A 3 -10.54 3.98 18.14
CA ARG A 3 -9.92 2.78 17.57
C ARG A 3 -8.46 2.72 18.03
N LEU A 4 -8.16 1.79 18.94
CA LEU A 4 -6.81 1.52 19.47
C LEU A 4 -5.90 0.99 18.35
N GLN A 5 -4.71 1.58 18.20
CA GLN A 5 -3.82 1.30 17.07
C GLN A 5 -2.71 0.28 17.39
N HIS A 6 -2.01 0.31 18.54
CA HIS A 6 -0.93 -0.65 18.88
C HIS A 6 -0.54 -0.62 20.38
N CYS A 7 0.04 -1.71 20.92
CA CYS A 7 0.75 -1.77 22.23
C CYS A 7 2.26 -2.02 22.03
N SER A 8 3.11 -1.30 22.77
CA SER A 8 4.57 -1.52 22.79
C SER A 8 4.98 -2.67 23.75
N PRO A 9 6.01 -3.49 23.42
CA PRO A 9 6.49 -4.57 24.30
C PRO A 9 7.14 -4.03 25.59
N GLY A 10 6.87 -4.66 26.74
CA GLY A 10 7.57 -4.40 28.01
C GLY A 10 6.90 -3.41 28.97
N LYS A 11 5.70 -2.90 28.66
CA LYS A 11 4.93 -2.02 29.54
C LYS A 11 3.72 -2.74 30.13
N ALA A 12 3.45 -2.52 31.41
CA ALA A 12 2.34 -3.15 32.16
C ALA A 12 0.94 -2.65 31.73
N PHE A 13 0.86 -1.54 30.97
CA PHE A 13 -0.38 -0.92 30.49
C PHE A 13 -0.26 -0.39 29.05
N TYR A 14 -1.40 -0.12 28.41
CA TYR A 14 -1.51 0.40 27.03
C TYR A 14 -0.90 1.80 26.94
N GLU A 15 0.34 1.90 26.46
CA GLU A 15 0.93 3.17 26.01
C GLU A 15 0.84 3.23 24.48
N GLN A 16 0.27 4.32 23.96
CA GLN A 16 0.50 4.69 22.56
C GLN A 16 2.00 4.84 22.37
N ALA A 17 2.56 4.17 21.36
CA ALA A 17 3.96 4.35 21.00
C ALA A 17 4.24 5.84 20.76
N THR A 18 4.91 6.46 21.71
CA THR A 18 5.38 7.84 21.61
C THR A 18 6.44 7.89 20.53
N SER A 19 6.22 8.78 19.56
CA SER A 19 7.13 9.22 18.50
C SER A 19 8.12 8.16 17.98
N ALA A 20 7.73 7.42 16.94
CA ALA A 20 8.63 6.50 16.26
C ALA A 20 9.93 7.22 15.86
N ALA A 21 11.08 6.60 16.14
CA ALA A 21 12.37 7.08 15.67
C ALA A 21 12.34 7.30 14.14
N PRO A 22 13.06 8.32 13.61
CA PRO A 22 13.10 8.56 12.18
C PRO A 22 13.58 7.30 11.46
N SER A 23 12.80 6.84 10.49
CA SER A 23 13.10 5.65 9.69
C SER A 23 13.23 6.03 8.21
N ARG A 24 13.86 5.16 7.42
CA ARG A 24 14.07 5.43 6.00
C ARG A 24 12.74 5.49 5.27
N ARG A 25 12.50 6.58 4.55
CA ARG A 25 11.29 6.79 3.76
C ARG A 25 11.34 6.02 2.45
N PHE A 26 10.18 5.54 2.04
CA PHE A 26 9.93 5.00 0.72
C PHE A 26 9.46 6.12 -0.21
N ALA A 27 9.96 6.12 -1.44
CA ALA A 27 9.53 7.03 -2.48
C ALA A 27 9.61 6.33 -3.84
N HIS A 28 8.75 6.74 -4.76
CA HIS A 28 8.82 6.33 -6.16
C HIS A 28 8.46 7.53 -7.05
N PRO A 29 9.25 7.84 -8.08
CA PRO A 29 8.98 8.96 -8.97
C PRO A 29 7.77 8.66 -9.85
N VAL A 30 6.83 9.60 -9.93
CA VAL A 30 5.66 9.49 -10.81
C VAL A 30 5.66 10.62 -11.86
N PRO A 31 5.03 10.40 -13.03
CA PRO A 31 4.87 11.45 -14.03
C PRO A 31 4.08 12.65 -13.49
N GLY A 32 4.23 13.82 -14.11
CA GLY A 32 3.46 15.03 -13.74
C GLY A 32 1.94 14.89 -13.92
N SER A 33 1.48 13.85 -14.62
CA SER A 33 0.08 13.45 -14.70
C SER A 33 -0.43 12.68 -13.49
N TRP A 34 0.34 12.61 -12.40
CA TRP A 34 -0.02 11.95 -11.15
C TRP A 34 0.07 12.88 -9.96
N SER A 35 -0.79 12.61 -8.97
CA SER A 35 -0.72 13.23 -7.66
C SER A 35 -0.22 12.26 -6.61
N THR A 36 0.61 12.80 -5.71
CA THR A 36 1.09 12.12 -4.51
C THR A 36 0.55 12.84 -3.28
N THR A 37 -0.10 12.13 -2.38
CA THR A 37 -0.67 12.69 -1.15
C THR A 37 -0.30 11.85 0.06
N GLN A 38 0.09 12.49 1.16
CA GLN A 38 0.34 11.81 2.42
C GLN A 38 -0.93 11.77 3.27
N PHE A 39 -1.32 10.58 3.73
CA PHE A 39 -2.48 10.38 4.60
C PHE A 39 -2.15 9.38 5.72
N GLY A 40 -1.89 9.91 6.91
CA GLY A 40 -1.40 9.13 8.05
C GLY A 40 -0.10 8.40 7.67
N PRO A 41 0.01 7.08 7.89
CA PRO A 41 1.22 6.32 7.53
C PRO A 41 1.33 6.03 6.03
N TRP A 42 0.32 6.38 5.22
CA TRP A 42 0.25 6.02 3.81
C TRP A 42 0.69 7.16 2.90
N THR A 43 1.45 6.82 1.86
CA THR A 43 1.60 7.64 0.66
C THR A 43 0.64 7.09 -0.40
N VAL A 44 -0.20 7.97 -0.95
CA VAL A 44 -1.25 7.64 -1.91
C VAL A 44 -0.89 8.26 -3.25
N LEU A 45 -0.95 7.46 -4.32
CA LEU A 45 -0.65 7.87 -5.68
C LEU A 45 -1.84 7.59 -6.58
N HIS A 46 -2.24 8.59 -7.35
CA HIS A 46 -3.36 8.50 -8.26
C HIS A 46 -3.15 9.37 -9.51
N PRO A 47 -3.62 8.92 -10.69
CA PRO A 47 -3.52 9.71 -11.91
C PRO A 47 -4.51 10.88 -11.93
N HIS A 48 -4.15 11.94 -12.66
CA HIS A 48 -4.98 13.11 -12.96
C HIS A 48 -5.92 12.88 -14.15
N ASP A 49 -6.55 11.71 -14.23
CA ASP A 49 -7.43 11.36 -15.35
C ASP A 49 -8.91 11.65 -15.09
N GLY A 50 -9.21 12.38 -14.00
CA GLY A 50 -10.57 12.73 -13.59
C GLY A 50 -11.44 11.53 -13.18
N THR A 51 -10.89 10.31 -13.14
CA THR A 51 -11.68 9.11 -12.83
C THR A 51 -11.68 8.86 -11.33
N SER A 52 -12.89 8.82 -10.75
CA SER A 52 -13.07 8.39 -9.36
C SER A 52 -13.02 6.87 -9.23
N LEU A 53 -12.53 6.38 -8.08
CA LEU A 53 -12.65 4.96 -7.76
C LEU A 53 -14.14 4.57 -7.67
N PRO A 54 -14.55 3.43 -8.27
CA PRO A 54 -15.94 3.02 -8.22
C PRO A 54 -16.37 2.70 -6.79
N ARG A 55 -17.68 2.90 -6.50
CA ARG A 55 -18.26 2.59 -5.18
C ARG A 55 -18.08 1.13 -4.77
N GLN A 56 -18.01 0.23 -5.75
CA GLN A 56 -17.74 -1.20 -5.56
C GLN A 56 -16.62 -1.65 -6.48
N GLY A 57 -15.74 -2.49 -5.95
CA GLY A 57 -14.57 -2.98 -6.67
C GLY A 57 -13.76 -3.92 -5.79
N TRP A 58 -12.53 -4.18 -6.20
CA TRP A 58 -11.60 -5.03 -5.48
C TRP A 58 -10.27 -4.31 -5.29
N LYS A 59 -9.48 -4.76 -4.32
CA LYS A 59 -8.15 -4.23 -4.01
C LYS A 59 -7.19 -5.39 -3.86
N ILE A 60 -5.93 -5.14 -4.23
CA ILE A 60 -4.86 -6.12 -4.04
C ILE A 60 -3.99 -5.62 -2.90
N HIS A 61 -3.74 -6.47 -1.91
CA HIS A 61 -2.77 -6.19 -0.86
C HIS A 61 -1.48 -6.94 -1.17
N ILE A 62 -0.38 -6.21 -1.24
CA ILE A 62 0.95 -6.75 -1.47
C ILE A 62 1.73 -6.63 -0.17
N SER A 63 2.29 -7.77 0.25
CA SER A 63 3.11 -7.90 1.45
C SER A 63 4.56 -8.09 1.04
N THR A 64 5.49 -7.65 1.87
CA THR A 64 6.93 -7.82 1.61
C THR A 64 7.70 -8.02 2.90
N ARG A 65 8.93 -8.50 2.78
CA ARG A 65 9.91 -8.50 3.88
C ARG A 65 10.62 -7.13 3.88
N PRO A 66 11.01 -6.57 5.04
CA PRO A 66 11.65 -5.25 5.11
C PRO A 66 12.84 -5.09 4.15
N GLY A 67 13.73 -6.08 4.06
CA GLY A 67 14.90 -6.04 3.16
C GLY A 67 14.59 -6.07 1.66
N ARG A 68 13.35 -6.31 1.24
CA ARG A 68 12.90 -6.27 -0.16
C ARG A 68 11.85 -5.20 -0.41
N ALA A 69 11.61 -4.31 0.54
CA ALA A 69 10.52 -3.37 0.47
C ALA A 69 10.71 -2.31 -0.63
N HIS A 70 11.93 -1.78 -0.79
CA HIS A 70 12.24 -0.82 -1.86
C HIS A 70 12.08 -1.44 -3.25
N ASP A 71 12.58 -2.66 -3.46
CA ASP A 71 12.43 -3.36 -4.75
C ASP A 71 10.98 -3.70 -5.05
N ALA A 72 10.24 -4.19 -4.05
CA ALA A 72 8.82 -4.48 -4.20
C ALA A 72 8.03 -3.21 -4.54
N LEU A 73 8.34 -2.08 -3.89
CA LEU A 73 7.71 -0.81 -4.22
C LEU A 73 8.03 -0.40 -5.66
N ARG A 74 9.30 -0.46 -6.07
CA ARG A 74 9.71 -0.09 -7.43
C ARG A 74 8.93 -0.87 -8.48
N VAL A 75 8.97 -2.20 -8.41
CA VAL A 75 8.31 -3.07 -9.39
C VAL A 75 6.80 -2.82 -9.43
N VAL A 76 6.15 -2.74 -8.27
CA VAL A 76 4.69 -2.54 -8.21
C VAL A 76 4.31 -1.15 -8.71
N ALA A 77 5.05 -0.12 -8.30
CA ALA A 77 4.78 1.25 -8.70
C ALA A 77 4.99 1.44 -10.21
N ASP A 78 6.06 0.89 -10.79
CA ASP A 78 6.28 0.92 -12.24
C ASP A 78 5.08 0.34 -13.01
N ILE A 79 4.60 -0.85 -12.60
CA ILE A 79 3.43 -1.51 -13.20
C ILE A 79 2.15 -0.67 -13.01
N CYS A 80 1.96 -0.08 -11.82
CA CYS A 80 0.77 0.71 -11.54
C CYS A 80 0.76 2.03 -12.33
N VAL A 81 1.92 2.67 -12.46
CA VAL A 81 2.11 3.89 -13.24
C VAL A 81 1.86 3.63 -14.72
N GLU A 82 2.47 2.58 -15.28
CA GLU A 82 2.30 2.18 -16.68
C GLU A 82 0.82 1.90 -17.02
N ARG A 83 0.07 1.32 -16.08
CA ARG A 83 -1.33 0.92 -16.26
C ARG A 83 -2.35 1.95 -15.78
N SER A 84 -1.91 3.13 -15.34
CA SER A 84 -2.80 4.16 -14.76
C SER A 84 -3.68 3.64 -13.61
N VAL A 85 -3.11 2.78 -12.76
CA VAL A 85 -3.81 2.15 -11.62
C VAL A 85 -3.43 2.87 -10.32
N PRO A 86 -4.38 3.49 -9.61
CA PRO A 86 -4.09 4.14 -8.33
C PRO A 86 -3.69 3.11 -7.25
N PHE A 87 -2.77 3.51 -6.38
CA PHE A 87 -2.25 2.66 -5.32
C PHE A 87 -1.78 3.48 -4.12
N LYS A 88 -1.56 2.82 -2.98
CA LYS A 88 -0.97 3.43 -1.79
C LYS A 88 0.02 2.49 -1.13
N TYR A 89 1.03 3.01 -0.46
CA TYR A 89 2.04 2.24 0.25
C TYR A 89 2.38 2.87 1.61
N LEU A 90 2.96 2.10 2.54
CA LEU A 90 3.45 2.64 3.81
C LEU A 90 4.65 3.56 3.58
N SER A 91 4.64 4.76 4.13
CA SER A 91 5.56 5.83 3.76
C SER A 91 7.00 5.60 4.21
N ASP A 92 7.24 4.74 5.20
CA ASP A 92 8.57 4.49 5.74
C ASP A 92 8.74 3.07 6.30
N GLU A 93 9.99 2.64 6.45
CA GLU A 93 10.36 1.30 6.90
C GLU A 93 9.86 1.00 8.32
N GLY A 94 9.79 1.99 9.19
CA GLY A 94 9.29 1.87 10.55
C GLY A 94 7.80 1.53 10.60
N GLU A 95 7.00 2.13 9.73
CA GLU A 95 5.59 1.74 9.54
C GLU A 95 5.46 0.30 9.05
N LEU A 96 6.28 -0.12 8.08
CA LEU A 96 6.28 -1.50 7.58
C LEU A 96 6.62 -2.50 8.69
N GLN A 97 7.64 -2.22 9.49
CA GLN A 97 7.99 -3.05 10.64
C GLN A 97 6.85 -3.13 11.65
N ARG A 98 6.19 -2.01 11.97
CA ARG A 98 5.04 -1.97 12.88
C ARG A 98 3.86 -2.81 12.40
N THR A 99 3.62 -2.88 11.08
CA THR A 99 2.60 -3.79 10.53
C THR A 99 3.00 -5.26 10.58
N SER A 100 4.27 -5.58 10.82
CA SER A 100 4.78 -6.96 10.88
C SER A 100 4.91 -7.50 12.32
N MET A 101 4.61 -6.68 13.34
CA MET A 101 4.72 -7.06 14.76
C MET A 101 3.54 -7.91 15.23
N LYS A 102 3.77 -8.75 16.26
CA LYS A 102 2.77 -9.64 16.87
C LYS A 102 1.47 -8.94 17.29
N TYR A 103 1.58 -7.70 17.75
CA TYR A 103 0.45 -6.87 18.20
C TYR A 103 0.04 -5.82 17.17
N ALA A 104 0.41 -6.03 15.90
CA ALA A 104 -0.02 -5.15 14.84
C ALA A 104 -1.55 -5.16 14.69
N ASN A 105 -2.11 -3.99 14.40
CA ASN A 105 -3.52 -3.90 14.02
C ASN A 105 -3.81 -4.93 12.92
N ARG A 106 -4.67 -5.91 13.23
CA ARG A 106 -4.98 -7.03 12.34
C ARG A 106 -5.52 -6.57 10.98
N GLY A 107 -6.13 -5.38 10.94
CA GLY A 107 -6.60 -4.74 9.71
C GLY A 107 -5.48 -4.31 8.75
N SER A 108 -4.27 -4.02 9.25
CA SER A 108 -3.10 -3.59 8.46
C SER A 108 -1.92 -4.57 8.51
N ALA A 109 -2.00 -5.63 9.32
CA ALA A 109 -0.89 -6.56 9.51
C ALA A 109 -0.37 -7.15 8.17
N GLY A 110 0.94 -7.02 7.96
CA GLY A 110 1.67 -7.47 6.76
C GLY A 110 1.44 -6.66 5.47
N LYS A 111 0.54 -5.66 5.47
CA LYS A 111 0.16 -4.92 4.25
C LYS A 111 1.14 -3.79 3.99
N PHE A 112 1.94 -3.93 2.93
CA PHE A 112 2.86 -2.88 2.50
C PHE A 112 2.25 -1.97 1.44
N ILE A 113 1.74 -2.54 0.35
CA ILE A 113 1.13 -1.80 -0.78
C ILE A 113 -0.32 -2.25 -0.95
N THR A 114 -1.20 -1.31 -1.27
CA THR A 114 -2.57 -1.58 -1.67
C THR A 114 -2.81 -0.99 -3.05
N VAL A 115 -3.13 -1.83 -4.01
CA VAL A 115 -3.45 -1.44 -5.40
C VAL A 115 -4.97 -1.44 -5.56
N PHE A 116 -5.49 -0.48 -6.31
CA PHE A 116 -6.92 -0.33 -6.62
C PHE A 116 -7.16 -0.49 -8.12
N PRO A 117 -7.23 -1.73 -8.63
CA PRO A 117 -7.49 -1.99 -10.03
C PRO A 117 -8.81 -1.37 -10.48
N ARG A 118 -8.81 -0.87 -11.72
CA ARG A 118 -10.04 -0.44 -12.37
C ARG A 118 -10.83 -1.69 -12.74
N THR A 119 -12.08 -1.77 -12.30
CA THR A 119 -12.99 -2.79 -12.80
C THR A 119 -13.24 -2.47 -14.27
N ARG A 120 -12.75 -3.32 -15.18
CA ARG A 120 -13.17 -3.24 -16.59
C ARG A 120 -14.68 -3.49 -16.59
N SER A 121 -15.46 -2.57 -17.17
CA SER A 121 -16.86 -2.85 -17.54
C SER A 121 -16.93 -4.26 -18.16
N PRO A 122 -17.93 -5.10 -17.84
CA PRO A 122 -18.02 -6.47 -18.34
C PRO A 122 -18.35 -6.49 -19.85
N ALA A 123 -17.37 -6.18 -20.68
CA ALA A 123 -17.31 -6.53 -22.09
C ALA A 123 -16.03 -7.36 -22.31
N SER A 124 -16.25 -8.67 -22.38
CA SER A 124 -15.43 -9.73 -22.96
C SER A 124 -13.93 -9.48 -23.20
N ARG A 125 -13.10 -10.22 -22.47
CA ARG A 125 -11.92 -10.84 -23.08
C ARG A 125 -11.73 -12.18 -22.39
N LYS A 126 -12.13 -13.24 -23.08
CA LYS A 126 -11.78 -14.62 -22.73
C LYS A 126 -10.26 -14.66 -22.57
N LEU A 127 -9.75 -15.14 -21.44
CA LEU A 127 -8.34 -15.50 -21.34
C LEU A 127 -8.16 -16.73 -22.24
N SER A 128 -7.55 -16.55 -23.41
CA SER A 128 -6.95 -17.65 -24.15
C SER A 128 -5.63 -17.98 -23.45
N THR A 129 -5.57 -19.12 -22.80
CA THR A 129 -4.34 -19.70 -22.26
C THR A 129 -3.41 -20.00 -23.43
N ALA A 130 -2.33 -19.23 -23.57
CA ALA A 130 -1.20 -19.65 -24.39
C ALA A 130 -0.38 -20.65 -23.55
N SER A 131 -0.64 -21.95 -23.74
CA SER A 131 0.38 -22.96 -23.42
C SER A 131 1.33 -23.02 -24.61
N SER A 132 2.61 -22.73 -24.38
CA SER A 132 3.68 -22.95 -25.34
C SER A 132 4.42 -24.23 -24.94
N ALA A 133 4.52 -25.13 -25.94
CA ALA A 133 5.43 -26.26 -26.12
C ALA A 133 5.54 -27.31 -25.00
#